data_AF-A0A950QFZ5-F1
#
_entry.id   AF-A0A950QFZ5-F1
#
_cell.length_a   1.000
_cell.length_b   1.000
_cell.length_c   1.000
_cell.angle_alpha   90.00
_cell.angle_beta   90.00
_cell.angle_gamma   90.00
#
_symmetry.space_group_name_H-M   'P 1'
#
loop_
_entity.id
_entity.type
_entity.pdbx_description
1 polymer ?
#
loop_
_entity_poly.entity_id
_entity_poly.type
_entity_poly.pdbx_seq_one_letter_code
_entity_poly.pdbx_strand_id
1 'polypeptide(L)'
;MNQEQERTYSIPESIVFRKTDEAFGGLSNMAPGFPLLVNGVRIFTSEALYQCCRFPTSVDVQRLILGQRSPMTAKMRSKPFRHLTRADWDQIRVKVMRWCIRVKLAQNLSTFGKLLLATGTRPIVEESKKDRFWGAKVTGEQLSGYNVLGRLLMELREDLRCHGAERFVEVMPPDIPEFLLLGKAIQPVHARGFGGVQTESVGSGFRERTITIMGELADDNWKDLVHFLAAAEIRPHNARINIELEFDQRTSSVDSKLDVLENLSKRLGIHYREKPLH
;
A
#
# COMPACT_ATOMS: atom_id res chain seq x y z
N MET A 1 -21.41 5.58 -12.85
CA MET A 1 -20.68 6.00 -14.08
C MET A 1 -20.74 4.86 -15.09
N ASN A 2 -21.22 5.09 -16.33
CA ASN A 2 -21.20 4.04 -17.37
C ASN A 2 -19.73 3.75 -17.76
N GLN A 3 -19.21 2.57 -17.42
CA GLN A 3 -17.81 2.17 -17.64
C GLN A 3 -17.58 1.63 -19.06
N GLU A 4 -18.64 1.50 -19.85
CA GLU A 4 -18.63 0.92 -21.19
C GLU A 4 -18.58 1.96 -22.31
N GLN A 5 -18.38 3.23 -21.96
CA GLN A 5 -18.24 4.30 -22.95
C GLN A 5 -16.80 4.82 -22.97
N GLU A 6 -16.22 4.87 -24.17
CA GLU A 6 -14.98 5.57 -24.41
C GLU A 6 -15.13 7.07 -24.21
N ARG A 7 -14.05 7.72 -23.77
CA ARG A 7 -13.96 9.16 -23.58
C ARG A 7 -12.69 9.68 -24.20
N THR A 8 -12.74 10.95 -24.56
CA THR A 8 -11.59 11.70 -25.05
C THR A 8 -11.21 12.75 -24.03
N TYR A 9 -9.91 12.89 -23.79
CA TYR A 9 -9.33 13.76 -22.78
C TYR A 9 -8.30 14.67 -23.44
N SER A 10 -8.35 15.97 -23.14
CA SER A 10 -7.33 16.93 -23.54
C SER A 10 -6.05 16.69 -22.72
N ILE A 11 -4.89 16.53 -23.37
CA ILE A 11 -3.60 16.29 -22.67
C ILE A 11 -3.26 17.46 -21.73
N PRO A 12 -3.29 18.74 -22.16
CA PRO A 12 -2.97 19.87 -21.28
C PRO A 12 -3.88 20.02 -20.05
N GLU A 13 -5.13 19.57 -20.16
CA GLU A 13 -6.13 19.70 -19.09
C GLU A 13 -6.16 18.50 -18.15
N SER A 14 -5.40 17.44 -18.46
CA SER A 14 -5.42 16.17 -17.73
C SER A 14 -4.13 15.92 -16.94
N ILE A 15 -4.25 15.16 -15.86
CA ILE A 15 -3.13 14.45 -15.25
C ILE A 15 -2.90 13.17 -16.03
N VAL A 16 -1.85 13.15 -16.83
CA VAL A 16 -1.43 11.97 -17.59
C VAL A 16 -0.28 11.30 -16.86
N PHE A 17 -0.39 9.98 -16.65
CA PHE A 17 0.72 9.17 -16.15
C PHE A 17 0.92 7.94 -17.03
N ARG A 18 2.18 7.55 -17.24
CA ARG A 18 2.53 6.35 -18.01
C ARG A 18 3.51 5.45 -17.27
N LYS A 19 4.45 6.03 -16.55
CA LYS A 19 5.45 5.31 -15.79
C LYS A 19 5.26 5.55 -14.30
N THR A 20 5.79 4.64 -13.50
CA THR A 20 5.62 4.67 -12.04
C THR A 20 6.57 5.63 -11.34
N ASP A 21 7.60 6.11 -12.03
CA ASP A 21 8.65 7.01 -11.52
C ASP A 21 8.42 8.50 -11.90
N GLU A 22 7.35 8.79 -12.64
CA GLU A 22 6.94 10.17 -12.97
C GLU A 22 6.24 10.86 -11.79
N ALA A 23 6.05 12.18 -11.86
CA ALA A 23 5.45 12.98 -10.79
C ALA A 23 4.10 12.44 -10.27
N PHE A 24 3.27 11.90 -11.18
CA PHE A 24 2.00 11.24 -10.86
C PHE A 24 2.05 9.72 -11.03
N GLY A 25 3.24 9.13 -11.19
CA GLY A 25 3.43 7.70 -11.39
C GLY A 25 2.91 6.83 -10.25
N GLY A 26 2.85 7.40 -9.04
CA GLY A 26 2.21 6.80 -7.89
C GLY A 26 0.72 6.52 -8.05
N LEU A 27 0.03 7.10 -9.04
CA LEU A 27 -1.37 6.80 -9.38
C LEU A 27 -1.54 5.41 -10.01
N SER A 28 -0.50 4.88 -10.64
CA SER A 28 -0.53 3.54 -11.21
C SER A 28 -0.78 2.48 -10.12
N ASN A 29 -1.58 1.47 -10.44
CA ASN A 29 -1.72 0.29 -9.59
C ASN A 29 -0.44 -0.58 -9.56
N MET A 30 0.48 -0.35 -10.51
CA MET A 30 1.83 -0.91 -10.55
C MET A 30 2.83 -0.13 -9.69
N ALA A 31 2.47 1.02 -9.13
CA ALA A 31 3.45 1.85 -8.45
C ALA A 31 4.03 1.13 -7.21
N PRO A 32 5.37 1.01 -7.11
CA PRO A 32 6.01 0.56 -5.87
C PRO A 32 5.87 1.63 -4.78
N GLY A 33 6.27 1.30 -3.55
CA GLY A 33 6.26 2.25 -2.42
C GLY A 33 4.91 2.38 -1.71
N PHE A 34 3.90 1.63 -2.13
CA PHE A 34 2.59 1.56 -1.47
C PHE A 34 2.27 0.13 -1.02
N PRO A 35 3.06 -0.44 -0.09
CA PRO A 35 2.88 -1.82 0.34
C PRO A 35 1.53 -2.01 1.04
N LEU A 36 0.91 -3.16 0.79
CA LEU A 36 -0.37 -3.54 1.36
C LEU A 36 -0.18 -4.68 2.37
N LEU A 37 -1.11 -4.76 3.32
CA LEU A 37 -1.25 -5.85 4.27
C LEU A 37 -2.70 -6.33 4.24
N VAL A 38 -2.94 -7.54 3.73
CA VAL A 38 -4.28 -8.14 3.59
C VAL A 38 -4.23 -9.53 4.21
N ASN A 39 -5.12 -9.84 5.16
CA ASN A 39 -5.09 -11.10 5.91
C ASN A 39 -3.71 -11.44 6.53
N GLY A 40 -2.96 -10.43 6.97
CA GLY A 40 -1.59 -10.60 7.48
C GLY A 40 -0.53 -10.87 6.40
N VAL A 41 -0.91 -10.93 5.12
CA VAL A 41 -0.01 -11.13 3.98
C VAL A 41 0.50 -9.78 3.47
N ARG A 42 1.82 -9.60 3.44
CA ARG A 42 2.46 -8.43 2.84
C ARG A 42 2.42 -8.53 1.31
N ILE A 43 1.97 -7.48 0.64
CA ILE A 43 1.84 -7.41 -0.81
C ILE A 43 2.50 -6.12 -1.31
N PHE A 44 3.39 -6.22 -2.31
CA PHE A 44 4.21 -5.07 -2.72
C PHE A 44 3.46 -3.99 -3.49
N THR A 45 2.41 -4.35 -4.24
CA THR A 45 1.66 -3.42 -5.10
C THR A 45 0.18 -3.83 -5.21
N SER A 46 -0.68 -2.88 -5.57
CA SER A 46 -2.08 -3.15 -5.89
C SER A 46 -2.26 -4.07 -7.09
N GLU A 47 -1.37 -4.03 -8.09
CA GLU A 47 -1.37 -5.01 -9.19
C GLU A 47 -1.17 -6.43 -8.66
N ALA A 48 -0.22 -6.67 -7.75
CA ALA A 48 0.01 -8.01 -7.22
C ALA A 48 -1.22 -8.54 -6.49
N LEU A 49 -1.89 -7.69 -5.69
CA LEU A 49 -3.17 -8.04 -5.05
C LEU A 49 -4.26 -8.34 -6.09
N TYR A 50 -4.39 -7.48 -7.11
CA TYR A 50 -5.35 -7.66 -8.21
C TYR A 50 -5.14 -8.98 -8.96
N GLN A 51 -3.88 -9.34 -9.27
CA GLN A 51 -3.57 -10.63 -9.90
C GLN A 51 -3.82 -11.80 -8.95
N CYS A 52 -3.59 -11.68 -7.64
CA CYS A 52 -3.96 -12.76 -6.71
C CYS A 52 -5.48 -13.02 -6.72
N CYS A 53 -6.29 -11.96 -6.73
CA CYS A 53 -7.75 -12.04 -6.77
C CYS A 53 -8.30 -12.68 -8.06
N ARG A 54 -7.49 -12.72 -9.13
CA ARG A 54 -7.82 -13.41 -10.39
C ARG A 54 -7.79 -14.94 -10.26
N PHE A 55 -7.01 -15.45 -9.30
CA PHE A 55 -6.77 -16.88 -9.09
C PHE A 55 -7.15 -17.31 -7.67
N PRO A 56 -8.42 -17.12 -7.23
CA PRO A 56 -8.82 -17.29 -5.83
C PRO A 56 -8.56 -18.70 -5.28
N THR A 57 -8.72 -19.73 -6.12
CA THR A 57 -8.57 -21.14 -5.73
C THR A 57 -7.17 -21.71 -6.02
N SER A 58 -6.30 -20.96 -6.71
CA SER A 58 -4.94 -21.42 -7.08
C SER A 58 -3.88 -20.82 -6.14
N VAL A 59 -3.79 -21.37 -4.93
CA VAL A 59 -2.89 -20.88 -3.87
C VAL A 59 -1.44 -20.79 -4.34
N ASP A 60 -0.95 -21.75 -5.12
CA ASP A 60 0.44 -21.75 -5.59
C ASP A 60 0.72 -20.64 -6.62
N VAL A 61 -0.26 -20.31 -7.46
CA VAL A 61 -0.17 -19.17 -8.38
C VAL A 61 -0.15 -17.86 -7.59
N GLN A 62 -0.98 -17.74 -6.55
CA GLN A 62 -0.97 -16.57 -5.68
C GLN A 62 0.38 -16.44 -4.94
N ARG A 63 0.95 -17.51 -4.39
CA ARG A 63 2.29 -17.51 -3.78
C ARG A 63 3.37 -17.07 -4.77
N LEU A 64 3.32 -17.58 -6.00
CA LEU A 64 4.25 -17.20 -7.06
C LEU A 64 4.20 -15.70 -7.35
N ILE A 65 2.99 -15.13 -7.46
CA ILE A 65 2.76 -13.70 -7.68
C ILE A 65 3.30 -12.88 -6.50
N LEU A 66 2.96 -13.27 -5.27
CA LEU A 66 3.37 -12.58 -4.04
C LEU A 66 4.89 -12.61 -3.81
N GLY A 67 5.57 -13.65 -4.28
CA GLY A 67 7.03 -13.75 -4.22
C GLY A 67 7.77 -12.78 -5.15
N GLN A 68 7.08 -12.07 -6.05
CA GLN A 68 7.72 -11.11 -6.95
C GLN A 68 7.73 -9.69 -6.37
N ARG A 69 8.91 -9.11 -6.18
CA ARG A 69 9.05 -7.70 -5.79
C ARG A 69 8.61 -6.73 -6.90
N SER A 70 8.84 -7.10 -8.17
CA SER A 70 8.47 -6.29 -9.32
C SER A 70 7.01 -6.58 -9.74
N PRO A 71 6.15 -5.56 -9.86
CA PRO A 71 4.76 -5.72 -10.29
C PRO A 71 4.65 -6.21 -11.74
N MET A 72 5.58 -5.78 -12.60
CA MET A 72 5.66 -6.26 -13.97
C MET A 72 6.00 -7.75 -14.01
N THR A 73 6.93 -8.19 -13.15
CA THR A 73 7.29 -9.61 -13.02
C THR A 73 6.13 -10.42 -12.46
N ALA A 74 5.43 -9.91 -11.43
CA ALA A 74 4.23 -10.53 -10.88
C ALA A 74 3.17 -10.77 -11.98
N LYS A 75 2.86 -9.74 -12.76
CA LYS A 75 1.94 -9.84 -13.90
C LYS A 75 2.46 -10.83 -14.95
N MET A 76 3.74 -10.79 -15.31
CA MET A 76 4.32 -11.69 -16.30
C MET A 76 4.24 -13.15 -15.85
N ARG A 77 4.62 -13.45 -14.60
CA ARG A 77 4.58 -14.78 -14.01
C ARG A 77 3.15 -15.34 -13.89
N SER A 78 2.15 -14.48 -13.78
CA SER A 78 0.74 -14.90 -13.80
C SER A 78 0.21 -15.29 -15.19
N LYS A 79 0.82 -14.82 -16.30
CA LYS A 79 0.29 -15.02 -17.66
C LYS A 79 0.14 -16.49 -18.07
N PRO A 80 1.10 -17.41 -17.79
CA PRO A 80 0.96 -18.82 -18.14
C PRO A 80 -0.25 -19.49 -17.48
N PHE A 81 -0.68 -18.99 -16.32
CA PHE A 81 -1.77 -19.54 -15.52
C PHE A 81 -3.13 -18.95 -15.87
N ARG A 82 -3.26 -18.16 -16.94
CA ARG A 82 -4.55 -17.53 -17.32
C ARG A 82 -5.69 -18.53 -17.52
N HIS A 83 -5.40 -19.78 -17.86
CA HIS A 83 -6.40 -20.85 -17.93
C HIS A 83 -7.04 -21.19 -16.57
N LEU A 84 -6.40 -20.81 -15.45
CA LEU A 84 -6.91 -20.93 -14.08
C LEU A 84 -7.64 -19.67 -13.59
N THR A 85 -7.86 -18.69 -14.47
CA THR A 85 -8.62 -17.48 -14.11
C THR A 85 -10.03 -17.88 -13.68
N ARG A 86 -10.53 -17.28 -12.59
CA ARG A 86 -11.93 -17.43 -12.18
C ARG A 86 -12.91 -17.09 -13.31
N ALA A 87 -13.99 -17.87 -13.43
CA ALA A 87 -14.89 -17.83 -14.60
C ALA A 87 -15.64 -16.49 -14.76
N ASP A 88 -15.91 -15.79 -13.67
CA ASP A 88 -16.60 -14.49 -13.62
C ASP A 88 -15.65 -13.28 -13.78
N TRP A 89 -14.36 -13.51 -14.04
CA TRP A 89 -13.32 -12.47 -13.97
C TRP A 89 -13.66 -11.20 -14.76
N ASP A 90 -14.12 -11.33 -16.00
CA ASP A 90 -14.41 -10.16 -16.83
C ASP A 90 -15.58 -9.32 -16.28
N GLN A 91 -16.50 -9.93 -15.52
CA GLN A 91 -17.62 -9.24 -14.88
C GLN A 91 -17.19 -8.52 -13.60
N ILE A 92 -16.23 -9.09 -12.86
CA ILE A 92 -15.84 -8.57 -11.54
C ILE A 92 -14.56 -7.76 -11.55
N ARG A 93 -13.73 -7.81 -12.60
CA ARG A 93 -12.39 -7.20 -12.63
C ARG A 93 -12.38 -5.72 -12.25
N VAL A 94 -13.42 -4.98 -12.60
CA VAL A 94 -13.53 -3.57 -12.23
C VAL A 94 -13.86 -3.39 -10.74
N LYS A 95 -14.74 -4.24 -10.17
CA LYS A 95 -15.03 -4.25 -8.74
C LYS A 95 -13.77 -4.59 -7.94
N VAL A 96 -12.99 -5.58 -8.39
CA VAL A 96 -11.72 -5.97 -7.75
C VAL A 96 -10.70 -4.84 -7.81
N MET A 97 -10.48 -4.22 -8.98
CA MET A 97 -9.54 -3.10 -9.10
C MET A 97 -9.94 -1.92 -8.21
N ARG A 98 -11.24 -1.57 -8.20
CA ARG A 98 -11.78 -0.53 -7.31
C ARG A 98 -11.44 -0.83 -5.85
N TRP A 99 -11.64 -2.08 -5.41
CA TRP A 99 -11.28 -2.49 -4.06
C TRP A 99 -9.77 -2.40 -3.81
N CYS A 100 -8.92 -2.87 -4.74
CA CYS A 100 -7.46 -2.83 -4.58
C CYS A 100 -6.91 -1.40 -4.43
N ILE A 101 -7.42 -0.42 -5.17
CA ILE A 101 -6.99 0.98 -5.05
C ILE A 101 -7.56 1.64 -3.78
N ARG A 102 -8.72 1.20 -3.28
CA ARG A 102 -9.25 1.64 -1.97
C ARG A 102 -8.37 1.12 -0.83
N VAL A 103 -7.95 -0.14 -0.89
CA VAL A 103 -6.98 -0.72 0.07
C VAL A 103 -5.65 0.05 0.02
N LYS A 104 -5.17 0.37 -1.19
CA LYS A 104 -3.97 1.21 -1.38
C LYS A 104 -4.11 2.55 -0.67
N LEU A 105 -5.24 3.23 -0.84
CA LEU A 105 -5.51 4.50 -0.18
C LEU A 105 -5.59 4.38 1.34
N ALA A 106 -6.38 3.44 1.84
CA ALA A 106 -6.56 3.21 3.28
C ALA A 106 -5.22 3.01 3.99
N GLN A 107 -4.31 2.21 3.41
CA GLN A 107 -3.03 1.89 4.03
C GLN A 107 -1.90 2.87 3.72
N ASN A 108 -2.11 3.83 2.83
CA ASN A 108 -1.09 4.80 2.40
C ASN A 108 -1.68 6.21 2.31
N LEU A 109 -2.57 6.57 3.24
CA LEU A 109 -3.34 7.82 3.17
C LEU A 109 -2.44 9.07 3.14
N SER A 110 -1.37 9.09 3.94
CA SER A 110 -0.45 10.24 4.05
C SER A 110 0.38 10.49 2.79
N THR A 111 0.57 9.48 1.94
CA THR A 111 1.37 9.58 0.71
C THR A 111 0.46 9.52 -0.53
N PHE A 112 -0.21 8.39 -0.74
CA PHE A 112 -1.10 8.18 -1.88
C PHE A 112 -2.33 9.10 -1.84
N GLY A 113 -2.90 9.35 -0.66
CA GLY A 113 -4.02 10.30 -0.51
C GLY A 113 -3.62 11.72 -0.90
N LYS A 114 -2.45 12.21 -0.44
CA LYS A 114 -1.91 13.52 -0.85
C LYS A 114 -1.69 13.59 -2.36
N LEU A 115 -1.09 12.56 -2.96
CA LEU A 115 -0.88 12.48 -4.40
C LEU A 115 -2.21 12.55 -5.17
N LEU A 116 -3.23 11.82 -4.70
CA LEU A 116 -4.54 11.79 -5.34
C LEU A 116 -5.23 13.15 -5.27
N LEU A 117 -5.19 13.83 -4.12
CA LEU A 117 -5.76 15.17 -3.95
C LEU A 117 -5.00 16.24 -4.76
N ALA A 118 -3.68 16.10 -4.93
CA ALA A 118 -2.87 17.02 -5.73
C ALA A 118 -3.26 17.06 -7.23
N THR A 119 -4.05 16.09 -7.70
CA THR A 119 -4.61 16.11 -9.06
C THR A 119 -5.68 17.20 -9.24
N GLY A 120 -6.20 17.77 -8.13
CA GLY A 120 -7.25 18.80 -8.15
C GLY A 120 -8.54 18.24 -8.74
N THR A 121 -9.16 18.99 -9.66
CA THR A 121 -10.36 18.56 -10.40
C THR A 121 -10.04 17.96 -11.77
N ARG A 122 -8.76 17.95 -12.18
CA ARG A 122 -8.36 17.51 -13.51
C ARG A 122 -8.65 16.02 -13.75
N PRO A 123 -8.98 15.62 -14.99
CA PRO A 123 -9.08 14.21 -15.33
C PRO A 123 -7.77 13.47 -15.07
N ILE A 124 -7.87 12.26 -14.51
CA ILE A 124 -6.73 11.36 -14.34
C ILE A 124 -6.75 10.35 -15.49
N VAL A 125 -5.67 10.23 -16.24
CA VAL A 125 -5.59 9.38 -17.44
C VAL A 125 -4.31 8.55 -17.43
N GLU A 126 -4.46 7.22 -17.50
CA GLU A 126 -3.32 6.33 -17.76
C GLU A 126 -3.03 6.32 -19.27
N GLU A 127 -1.86 6.79 -19.70
CA GLU A 127 -1.44 6.64 -21.09
C GLU A 127 -1.02 5.20 -21.37
N SER A 128 -1.68 4.56 -22.33
CA SER A 128 -1.35 3.21 -22.76
C SER A 128 -1.26 3.10 -24.28
N LYS A 129 -0.20 2.44 -24.75
CA LYS A 129 -0.02 2.15 -26.19
C LYS A 129 -0.97 1.06 -26.70
N LYS A 130 -1.47 0.19 -25.82
CA LYS A 130 -2.20 -1.04 -26.18
C LYS A 130 -3.54 -1.18 -25.45
N ASP A 131 -3.59 -0.82 -24.18
CA ASP A 131 -4.73 -1.07 -23.30
C ASP A 131 -5.63 0.16 -23.22
N ARG A 132 -6.66 0.18 -24.08
CA ARG A 132 -7.70 1.22 -24.07
C ARG A 132 -8.73 1.02 -22.97
N PHE A 133 -8.77 -0.15 -22.32
CA PHE A 133 -9.76 -0.44 -21.29
C PHE A 133 -9.35 0.21 -19.97
N TRP A 134 -8.15 -0.10 -19.48
CA TRP A 134 -7.66 0.50 -18.24
C TRP A 134 -7.15 1.93 -18.44
N GLY A 135 -6.54 2.21 -19.60
CA GLY A 135 -5.99 3.53 -19.95
C GLY A 135 -6.58 4.12 -21.24
N ALA A 136 -5.83 5.02 -21.86
CA ALA A 136 -6.19 5.69 -23.10
C ALA A 136 -4.96 5.86 -24.03
N LYS A 137 -5.21 5.87 -25.34
CA LYS A 137 -4.17 6.01 -26.37
C LYS A 137 -4.07 7.47 -26.83
N VAL A 138 -2.85 7.97 -26.96
CA VAL A 138 -2.58 9.30 -27.54
C VAL A 138 -2.97 9.34 -29.01
N THR A 139 -3.72 10.37 -29.39
CA THR A 139 -4.12 10.70 -30.75
C THR A 139 -4.01 12.23 -30.91
N GLY A 140 -2.91 12.71 -31.48
CA GLY A 140 -2.60 14.15 -31.52
C GLY A 140 -2.42 14.71 -30.10
N GLU A 141 -3.14 15.78 -29.77
CA GLU A 141 -3.12 16.44 -28.46
C GLU A 141 -4.14 15.87 -27.47
N GLN A 142 -4.75 14.74 -27.79
CA GLN A 142 -5.81 14.11 -27.00
C GLN A 142 -5.47 12.67 -26.65
N LEU A 143 -6.09 12.14 -25.58
CA LEU A 143 -6.11 10.72 -25.28
C LEU A 143 -7.52 10.16 -25.45
N SER A 144 -7.66 9.00 -26.07
CA SER A 144 -8.95 8.31 -26.22
C SER A 144 -8.91 6.88 -25.71
N GLY A 145 -9.92 6.51 -24.91
CA GLY A 145 -10.09 5.18 -24.34
C GLY A 145 -11.15 5.15 -23.25
N TYR A 146 -11.44 3.97 -22.71
CA TYR A 146 -12.36 3.82 -21.58
C TYR A 146 -11.75 4.42 -20.31
N ASN A 147 -10.43 4.33 -20.15
CA ASN A 147 -9.66 4.86 -19.03
C ASN A 147 -10.28 4.48 -17.67
N VAL A 148 -10.66 3.21 -17.51
CA VAL A 148 -11.39 2.75 -16.33
C VAL A 148 -10.56 2.99 -15.06
N LEU A 149 -9.23 2.78 -15.08
CA LEU A 149 -8.38 3.03 -13.92
C LEU A 149 -8.42 4.51 -13.52
N GLY A 150 -8.20 5.42 -14.48
CA GLY A 150 -8.25 6.85 -14.23
C GLY A 150 -9.60 7.30 -13.66
N ARG A 151 -10.70 6.72 -14.16
CA ARG A 151 -12.05 7.00 -13.66
C ARG A 151 -12.27 6.49 -12.24
N LEU A 152 -11.80 5.29 -11.92
CA LEU A 152 -11.85 4.77 -10.54
C LEU A 152 -11.02 5.64 -9.59
N LEU A 153 -9.87 6.17 -10.03
CA LEU A 153 -9.06 7.09 -9.23
C LEU A 153 -9.76 8.42 -9.01
N MET A 154 -10.46 8.96 -10.02
CA MET A 154 -11.29 10.15 -9.87
C MET A 154 -12.46 9.90 -8.90
N GLU A 155 -13.17 8.77 -9.02
CA GLU A 155 -14.20 8.36 -8.05
C GLU A 155 -13.61 8.31 -6.63
N LEU A 156 -12.45 7.68 -6.47
CA LEU A 156 -11.76 7.55 -5.19
C LEU A 156 -11.32 8.90 -4.60
N ARG A 157 -10.89 9.83 -5.45
CA ARG A 157 -10.52 11.20 -5.07
C ARG A 157 -11.71 11.97 -4.52
N GLU A 158 -12.84 11.90 -5.22
CA GLU A 158 -14.06 12.59 -4.79
C GLU A 158 -14.60 11.98 -3.49
N ASP A 159 -14.54 10.66 -3.33
CA ASP A 159 -14.89 10.00 -2.07
C ASP A 159 -14.04 10.55 -0.91
N LEU A 160 -12.72 10.64 -1.09
CA LEU A 160 -11.78 11.18 -0.09
C LEU A 160 -11.99 12.67 0.19
N ARG A 161 -12.32 13.46 -0.82
CA ARG A 161 -12.56 14.89 -0.68
C ARG A 161 -13.85 15.20 0.09
N CYS A 162 -14.91 14.44 -0.18
CA CYS A 162 -16.23 14.68 0.41
C CYS A 162 -16.41 14.06 1.81
N HIS A 163 -15.77 12.91 2.08
CA HIS A 163 -16.01 12.11 3.30
C HIS A 163 -14.75 11.89 4.13
N GLY A 164 -13.67 12.62 3.83
CA GLY A 164 -12.44 12.56 4.61
C GLY A 164 -11.78 11.18 4.69
N ALA A 165 -10.86 11.07 5.65
CA ALA A 165 -10.04 9.88 5.90
C ALA A 165 -10.83 8.76 6.59
N GLU A 166 -11.84 9.14 7.39
CA GLU A 166 -12.70 8.27 8.19
C GLU A 166 -13.39 7.21 7.33
N ARG A 167 -13.75 7.56 6.09
CA ARG A 167 -14.38 6.65 5.14
C ARG A 167 -13.48 5.49 4.70
N PHE A 168 -12.18 5.58 4.97
CA PHE A 168 -11.15 4.62 4.57
C PHE A 168 -10.42 3.97 5.75
N VAL A 169 -10.93 4.14 6.97
CA VAL A 169 -10.40 3.43 8.16
C VAL A 169 -10.52 1.92 7.99
N GLU A 170 -11.61 1.48 7.36
CA GLU A 170 -11.88 0.09 7.04
C GLU A 170 -12.38 -0.03 5.59
N VAL A 171 -11.85 -1.03 4.88
CA VAL A 171 -12.23 -1.35 3.51
C VAL A 171 -12.76 -2.78 3.47
N MET A 172 -14.08 -2.90 3.38
CA MET A 172 -14.75 -4.19 3.25
C MET A 172 -14.36 -4.89 1.95
N PRO A 173 -14.18 -6.23 1.97
CA PRO A 173 -14.06 -7.00 0.73
C PRO A 173 -15.32 -6.83 -0.13
N PRO A 174 -15.19 -6.83 -1.47
CA PRO A 174 -16.35 -6.80 -2.35
C PRO A 174 -17.17 -8.08 -2.20
N ASP A 175 -18.49 -7.95 -2.33
CA ASP A 175 -19.40 -9.10 -2.37
C ASP A 175 -19.21 -9.89 -3.67
N ILE A 176 -18.28 -10.84 -3.62
CA ILE A 176 -17.83 -11.69 -4.71
C ILE A 176 -17.68 -13.10 -4.14
N PRO A 177 -18.32 -14.12 -4.73
CA PRO A 177 -18.14 -15.51 -4.30
C PRO A 177 -16.67 -15.91 -4.35
N GLU A 178 -16.24 -16.70 -3.37
CA GLU A 178 -14.88 -17.24 -3.29
C GLU A 178 -13.80 -16.14 -3.45
N PHE A 179 -13.99 -14.99 -2.80
CA PHE A 179 -12.97 -13.93 -2.76
C PHE A 179 -11.88 -14.28 -1.75
N LEU A 180 -10.96 -15.15 -2.17
CA LEU A 180 -9.94 -15.77 -1.33
C LEU A 180 -8.52 -15.23 -1.59
N LEU A 181 -7.74 -15.15 -0.52
CA LEU A 181 -6.29 -14.95 -0.55
C LEU A 181 -5.61 -16.08 0.23
N LEU A 182 -4.74 -16.82 -0.47
CA LEU A 182 -4.04 -18.01 0.02
C LEU A 182 -4.99 -19.04 0.65
N GLY A 183 -6.14 -19.27 0.00
CA GLY A 183 -7.15 -20.23 0.43
C GLY A 183 -8.03 -19.76 1.59
N LYS A 184 -7.87 -18.52 2.07
CA LYS A 184 -8.68 -17.94 3.15
C LYS A 184 -9.54 -16.79 2.61
N ALA A 185 -10.77 -16.67 3.11
CA ALA A 185 -11.64 -15.54 2.79
C ALA A 185 -10.97 -14.21 3.17
N ILE A 186 -10.96 -13.24 2.26
CA ILE A 186 -10.42 -11.91 2.52
C ILE A 186 -11.28 -11.22 3.58
N GLN A 187 -10.64 -10.78 4.67
CA GLN A 187 -11.28 -10.06 5.76
C GLN A 187 -11.28 -8.55 5.50
N PRO A 188 -12.06 -7.74 6.24
CA PRO A 188 -11.96 -6.29 6.20
C PRO A 188 -10.52 -5.82 6.36
N VAL A 189 -10.11 -4.86 5.52
CA VAL A 189 -8.74 -4.33 5.52
C VAL A 189 -8.73 -2.98 6.21
N HIS A 190 -7.91 -2.84 7.24
CA HIS A 190 -7.81 -1.61 8.01
C HIS A 190 -6.68 -0.69 7.51
N ALA A 191 -6.86 0.61 7.70
CA ALA A 191 -5.85 1.63 7.48
C ALA A 191 -4.60 1.38 8.36
N ARG A 192 -3.41 1.60 7.80
CA ARG A 192 -2.18 1.58 8.60
C ARG A 192 -2.16 2.84 9.46
N GLY A 193 -2.36 2.68 10.77
CA GLY A 193 -2.41 3.80 11.72
C GLY A 193 -3.74 4.02 12.44
N PHE A 194 -4.74 3.15 12.24
CA PHE A 194 -5.87 3.00 13.17
C PHE A 194 -5.89 1.55 13.68
N GLY A 195 -4.86 1.18 14.43
CA GLY A 195 -4.90 -0.04 15.25
C GLY A 195 -6.06 0.09 16.23
N GLY A 196 -6.92 -0.93 16.27
CA GLY A 196 -8.20 -0.93 16.98
C GLY A 196 -8.19 -0.17 18.31
N VAL A 197 -8.96 0.91 18.34
CA VAL A 197 -9.49 1.43 19.60
C VAL A 197 -10.62 0.49 19.97
N GLN A 198 -10.37 -0.45 20.88
CA GLN A 198 -11.44 -0.86 21.78
C GLN A 198 -11.84 0.40 22.54
N THR A 199 -13.05 0.87 22.27
CA THR A 199 -13.68 1.97 22.99
C THR A 199 -13.96 1.51 24.42
N GLU A 200 -13.05 1.80 25.33
CA GLU A 200 -13.43 2.04 26.71
C GLU A 200 -13.37 3.54 26.98
N SER A 201 -14.56 4.09 27.23
CA SER A 201 -14.79 5.46 27.64
C SER A 201 -14.20 5.71 29.01
N VAL A 202 -13.06 6.39 29.11
CA VAL A 202 -12.70 7.12 30.34
C VAL A 202 -11.80 8.32 30.02
N GLY A 203 -12.30 9.51 30.41
CA GLY A 203 -11.54 10.55 31.11
C GLY A 203 -10.52 11.36 30.33
N SER A 204 -10.69 12.68 30.37
CA SER A 204 -9.69 13.70 30.04
C SER A 204 -8.36 13.47 30.76
N GLY A 205 -7.25 13.43 30.00
CA GLY A 205 -5.89 13.41 30.54
C GLY A 205 -4.91 12.82 29.52
N PHE A 206 -3.77 13.47 29.33
CA PHE A 206 -2.69 12.98 28.44
C PHE A 206 -2.39 11.50 28.73
N ARG A 207 -2.62 10.63 27.74
CA ARG A 207 -2.30 9.19 27.86
C ARG A 207 -0.88 8.94 27.41
N GLU A 208 0.02 8.68 28.36
CA GLU A 208 1.27 7.98 28.09
C GLU A 208 0.92 6.55 27.63
N ARG A 209 1.38 6.15 26.44
CA ARG A 209 1.21 4.79 25.94
C ARG A 209 2.58 4.18 25.73
N THR A 210 2.90 3.18 26.54
CA THR A 210 4.07 2.32 26.33
C THR A 210 3.73 1.29 25.26
N ILE A 211 4.45 1.33 24.14
CA ILE A 211 4.34 0.31 23.09
C ILE A 211 5.59 -0.56 23.19
N THR A 212 5.43 -1.80 23.64
CA THR A 212 6.50 -2.78 23.67
C THR A 212 6.49 -3.57 22.36
N ILE A 213 7.57 -3.45 21.59
CA ILE A 213 7.79 -4.25 20.38
C ILE A 213 8.70 -5.41 20.79
N MET A 214 8.16 -6.63 20.83
CA MET A 214 8.95 -7.85 21.09
C MET A 214 9.10 -8.67 19.81
N GLY A 215 10.32 -9.11 19.51
CA GLY A 215 10.61 -10.02 18.40
C GLY A 215 12.08 -10.05 18.02
N GLU A 216 12.51 -11.13 17.38
CA GLU A 216 13.84 -11.24 16.76
C GLU A 216 13.85 -10.47 15.42
N LEU A 217 14.67 -9.43 15.33
CA LEU A 217 14.99 -8.80 14.04
C LEU A 217 16.27 -9.39 13.48
N ALA A 218 16.18 -9.95 12.26
CA ALA A 218 17.37 -10.29 11.48
C ALA A 218 18.22 -9.02 11.20
N ASP A 219 19.53 -9.20 11.10
CA ASP A 219 20.53 -8.12 11.07
C ASP A 219 20.29 -7.06 9.97
N ASP A 220 19.70 -7.47 8.85
CA ASP A 220 19.35 -6.64 7.71
C ASP A 220 18.10 -5.76 7.90
N ASN A 221 17.25 -6.08 8.88
CA ASN A 221 16.00 -5.36 9.14
C ASN A 221 16.14 -4.18 10.13
N TRP A 222 17.31 -4.01 10.76
CA TRP A 222 17.58 -2.87 11.66
C TRP A 222 17.53 -1.53 10.95
N LYS A 223 18.05 -1.46 9.72
CA LYS A 223 18.00 -0.26 8.89
C LYS A 223 16.56 0.14 8.57
N ASP A 224 15.69 -0.84 8.36
CA ASP A 224 14.27 -0.62 8.06
C ASP A 224 13.49 -0.11 9.28
N LEU A 225 13.76 -0.64 10.48
CA LEU A 225 13.17 -0.14 11.72
C LEU A 225 13.57 1.32 11.96
N VAL A 226 14.84 1.64 11.75
CA VAL A 226 15.35 3.01 11.89
C VAL A 226 14.72 3.96 10.87
N HIS A 227 14.65 3.56 9.60
CA HIS A 227 14.00 4.36 8.58
C HIS A 227 12.52 4.57 8.88
N PHE A 228 11.84 3.56 9.41
CA PHE A 228 10.46 3.66 9.87
C PHE A 228 10.30 4.70 10.99
N LEU A 229 11.14 4.65 12.03
CA LEU A 229 11.09 5.61 13.14
C LEU A 229 11.38 7.04 12.67
N ALA A 230 12.35 7.22 11.76
CA ALA A 230 12.69 8.53 11.20
C ALA A 230 11.57 9.08 10.29
N ALA A 231 10.91 8.22 9.51
CA ALA A 231 9.82 8.60 8.62
C ALA A 231 8.50 8.88 9.36
N ALA A 232 8.37 8.45 10.62
CA ALA A 232 7.15 8.60 11.41
C ALA A 232 6.92 10.03 11.95
N GLU A 233 7.82 10.99 11.71
CA GLU A 233 7.71 12.40 12.15
C GLU A 233 7.24 12.59 13.62
N ILE A 234 7.66 11.69 14.52
CA ILE A 234 7.38 11.84 15.95
C ILE A 234 8.19 13.04 16.46
N ARG A 235 7.55 14.20 16.62
CA ARG A 235 8.18 15.40 17.18
C ARG A 235 8.24 15.29 18.71
N PRO A 236 9.44 15.22 19.32
CA PRO A 236 9.58 15.04 20.75
C PRO A 236 9.54 16.41 21.41
N HIS A 237 8.35 16.86 21.77
CA HIS A 237 8.23 17.73 22.93
C HIS A 237 7.74 16.92 24.13
N ASN A 238 7.01 15.81 23.88
CA ASN A 238 6.44 14.92 24.89
C ASN A 238 6.44 13.42 24.50
N ALA A 239 7.19 13.01 23.47
CA ALA A 239 7.27 11.60 23.07
C ALA A 239 8.59 10.98 23.51
N ARG A 240 8.52 9.87 24.26
CA ARG A 240 9.67 9.01 24.61
C ARG A 240 9.46 7.65 23.99
N ILE A 241 10.46 7.17 23.24
CA ILE A 241 10.48 5.83 22.66
C ILE A 241 11.48 5.03 23.47
N ASN A 242 11.03 3.99 24.16
CA ASN A 242 11.88 3.03 24.85
C ASN A 242 12.00 1.78 23.99
N ILE A 243 13.20 1.45 23.54
CA ILE A 243 13.52 0.22 22.82
C ILE A 243 14.44 -0.58 23.74
N GLU A 244 14.00 -1.76 24.15
CA GLU A 244 14.81 -2.69 24.94
C GLU A 244 15.32 -3.79 24.00
N LEU A 245 16.63 -3.89 23.86
CA LEU A 245 17.31 -4.84 22.98
C LEU A 245 18.08 -5.81 23.86
N GLU A 246 17.79 -7.10 23.71
CA GLU A 246 18.51 -8.17 24.39
C GLU A 246 19.42 -8.88 23.38
N PHE A 247 20.70 -8.99 23.70
CA PHE A 247 21.70 -9.62 22.84
C PHE A 247 22.19 -10.91 23.50
N ASP A 248 22.19 -12.02 22.76
CA ASP A 248 22.82 -13.27 23.21
C ASP A 248 24.35 -13.09 23.27
N GLN A 249 24.94 -13.33 24.45
CA GLN A 249 26.38 -13.21 24.72
C GLN A 249 27.25 -14.14 23.86
N ARG A 250 26.66 -15.05 23.09
CA ARG A 250 27.38 -16.00 22.22
C ARG A 250 27.85 -15.44 20.88
N THR A 251 27.58 -14.17 20.57
CA THR A 251 28.01 -13.58 19.29
C THR A 251 29.16 -12.58 19.50
N SER A 252 30.30 -12.84 18.86
CA SER A 252 31.44 -11.91 18.74
C SER A 252 31.12 -10.64 17.90
N SER A 253 29.84 -10.39 17.63
CA SER A 253 29.32 -9.28 16.83
C SER A 253 28.51 -8.26 17.64
N VAL A 254 28.41 -8.43 18.97
CA VAL A 254 27.63 -7.49 19.81
C VAL A 254 28.24 -6.10 19.76
N ASP A 255 29.56 -5.98 19.88
CA ASP A 255 30.26 -4.68 19.83
C ASP A 255 30.05 -3.95 18.50
N SER A 256 30.13 -4.67 17.37
CA SER A 256 29.90 -4.05 16.05
C SER A 256 28.44 -3.64 15.82
N LYS A 257 27.48 -4.34 16.43
CA LYS A 257 26.07 -3.95 16.42
C LYS A 257 25.81 -2.74 17.31
N LEU A 258 26.46 -2.67 18.47
CA LEU A 258 26.41 -1.51 19.37
C LEU A 258 27.03 -0.27 18.71
N ASP A 259 28.15 -0.39 18.01
CA ASP A 259 28.78 0.71 17.26
C ASP A 259 27.85 1.28 16.18
N VAL A 260 27.11 0.42 15.47
CA VAL A 260 26.13 0.86 14.46
C VAL A 260 25.00 1.64 15.12
N LEU A 261 24.50 1.16 16.27
CA LEU A 261 23.45 1.82 17.03
C LEU A 261 23.92 3.16 17.61
N GLU A 262 25.13 3.23 18.14
CA GLU A 262 25.70 4.45 18.71
C GLU A 262 25.90 5.54 17.65
N ASN A 263 26.49 5.19 16.50
CA ASN A 263 26.65 6.10 15.37
C ASN A 263 25.31 6.66 14.88
N LEU A 264 24.29 5.81 14.87
CA LEU A 264 22.96 6.18 14.43
C LEU A 264 22.23 7.06 15.45
N SER A 265 22.41 6.77 16.74
CA SER A 265 21.93 7.58 17.86
C SER A 265 22.49 8.99 17.80
N LYS A 266 23.81 9.13 17.58
CA LYS A 266 24.49 10.41 17.39
C LYS A 266 23.94 11.18 16.18
N ARG A 267 23.70 10.51 15.05
CA ARG A 267 23.17 11.14 13.83
C ARG A 267 21.73 11.62 13.96
N LEU A 268 20.91 10.92 14.74
CA LEU A 268 19.48 11.22 14.91
C LEU A 268 19.16 12.00 16.19
N GLY A 269 20.16 12.30 17.03
CA GLY A 269 19.95 13.01 18.31
C GLY A 269 19.18 12.19 19.34
N ILE A 270 19.25 10.86 19.25
CA ILE A 270 18.59 9.95 20.19
C ILE A 270 19.53 9.72 21.37
N HIS A 271 18.98 9.72 22.60
CA HIS A 271 19.72 9.37 23.81
C HIS A 271 19.35 7.95 24.25
N TYR A 272 20.34 7.14 24.60
CA TYR A 272 20.14 5.79 25.13
C TYR A 272 20.78 5.64 26.51
N ARG A 273 20.33 4.64 27.27
CA ARG A 273 20.93 4.21 28.54
C ARG A 273 21.10 2.70 28.50
N GLU A 274 22.32 2.23 28.66
CA GLU A 274 22.59 0.81 28.86
C GLU A 274 22.11 0.40 30.26
N LYS A 275 21.34 -0.68 30.33
CA LYS A 275 21.04 -1.35 31.59
C LYS A 275 22.02 -2.51 31.77
N PRO A 276 22.67 -2.66 32.93
CA PRO A 276 23.47 -3.84 33.21
C PRO A 276 22.58 -5.09 33.24
N LEU A 277 23.05 -6.18 32.63
CA LEU A 277 22.45 -7.50 32.75
C LEU A 277 22.57 -7.95 34.22
N HIS A 278 21.45 -8.34 34.84
CA HIS A 278 21.41 -8.96 36.17
C HIS A 278 21.64 -10.46 36.06
#